data_AF-A0A972G4U7-F1
#
_entry.id   AF-A0A972G4U7-F1
#
_cell.length_a   1.000
_cell.length_b   1.000
_cell.length_c   1.000
_cell.angle_alpha   90.00
_cell.angle_beta   90.00
_cell.angle_gamma   90.00
#
_symmetry.space_group_name_H-M   'P 1'
#
loop_
_entity.id
_entity.type
_entity.pdbx_description
1 polymer ?
#
loop_
_entity_poly.entity_id
_entity_poly.type
_entity_poly.pdbx_seq_one_letter_code
_entity_poly.pdbx_strand_id
1 'polypeptide(L)'
;MSNFVVIFILFNLAASQFYYWSDIGDFHRYPYIDNRFSDEILGTFNSNLVWLCYIALGHIIFSASYNAAPKIKFTRGGYSQRTRRINTDLISVIVVLIALLFALYYQDALISRQSYIIEGENTQIRTLLMLLVVISAFLTGVVARDRPTLGLVLLIIIIVLLLAHGSRRAAVAPALFFLGKYLSDTPSVKNYVSLTVTSGCLLAFSLLMRNMDQQGLAHFFNVFNFDNLDALPISNLFQYVLNNLFMGFPMAHYAKSNIAIDSHIIFASLNPLPGALVWRHEYTDLLRVGTFFPVNAIGTLNGAEHMAGAFAATFFGFLLSIVNLQYLQAVARQQRVVMIAILGLSLLASIFFVQYGLRHAVRPLYYAIFIGLAVNSFRSLLPRDQTKT
;
A
#
# COMPACT_ATOMS: atom_id res chain seq x y z
N MET A 1 -0.62 -12.64 -20.66
CA MET A 1 -0.11 -12.46 -19.28
C MET A 1 -1.00 -11.45 -18.57
N SER A 2 -1.39 -11.66 -17.31
CA SER A 2 -2.25 -10.71 -16.57
C SER A 2 -1.59 -9.34 -16.49
N ASN A 3 -2.35 -8.27 -16.75
CA ASN A 3 -1.85 -6.89 -16.66
C ASN A 3 -1.24 -6.61 -15.27
N PHE A 4 -1.79 -7.15 -14.18
CA PHE A 4 -1.22 -6.97 -12.84
C PHE A 4 0.12 -7.64 -12.64
N VAL A 5 0.29 -8.88 -13.11
CA VAL A 5 1.56 -9.60 -12.97
C VAL A 5 2.65 -8.89 -13.77
N VAL A 6 2.34 -8.43 -14.98
CA VAL A 6 3.28 -7.66 -15.81
C VAL A 6 3.64 -6.33 -15.15
N ILE A 7 2.65 -5.55 -14.70
CA ILE A 7 2.89 -4.27 -14.02
C ILE A 7 3.73 -4.48 -12.75
N PHE A 8 3.43 -5.52 -11.97
CA PHE A 8 4.19 -5.89 -10.79
C PHE A 8 5.65 -6.20 -11.13
N ILE A 9 5.89 -7.05 -12.14
CA ILE A 9 7.25 -7.41 -12.57
C ILE A 9 8.00 -6.18 -13.06
N LEU A 10 7.39 -5.37 -13.92
CA LEU A 10 8.01 -4.15 -14.45
C LEU A 10 8.33 -3.15 -13.35
N PHE A 11 7.42 -2.95 -12.39
CA PHE A 11 7.64 -2.07 -11.24
C PHE A 11 8.84 -2.54 -10.40
N ASN A 12 8.91 -3.83 -10.06
CA ASN A 12 10.00 -4.38 -9.27
C ASN A 12 11.33 -4.38 -10.04
N LEU A 13 11.30 -4.62 -11.35
CA LEU A 13 12.48 -4.55 -12.21
C LEU A 13 13.00 -3.12 -12.29
N ALA A 14 12.12 -2.15 -12.56
CA ALA A 14 12.47 -0.74 -12.59
C ALA A 14 13.02 -0.27 -11.24
N ALA A 15 12.41 -0.70 -10.13
CA ALA A 15 12.90 -0.41 -8.79
C ALA A 15 14.32 -0.96 -8.54
N SER A 16 14.56 -2.20 -8.97
CA SER A 16 15.86 -2.86 -8.80
C SER A 16 16.94 -2.24 -9.70
N GLN A 17 16.59 -1.89 -10.94
CA GLN A 17 17.49 -1.22 -11.88
C GLN A 17 17.80 0.20 -11.44
N PHE A 18 16.78 0.97 -11.03
CA PHE A 18 16.98 2.31 -10.52
C PHE A 18 17.99 2.31 -9.37
N TYR A 19 17.84 1.38 -8.42
CA TYR A 19 18.78 1.22 -7.32
C TYR A 19 20.20 0.87 -7.78
N TYR A 20 20.35 -0.07 -8.72
CA TYR A 20 21.66 -0.49 -9.24
C TYR A 20 22.43 0.67 -9.88
N TRP A 21 21.74 1.53 -10.64
CA TRP A 21 22.36 2.62 -11.39
C TRP A 21 22.43 3.95 -10.63
N SER A 22 21.64 4.11 -9.57
CA SER A 22 21.66 5.33 -8.80
C SER A 22 22.89 5.34 -7.89
N ASP A 23 23.88 6.18 -8.22
CA ASP A 23 25.00 6.58 -7.34
C ASP A 23 24.52 7.41 -6.12
N ILE A 24 23.21 7.36 -5.84
CA ILE A 24 22.45 8.09 -4.81
C ILE A 24 22.69 7.47 -3.41
N GLY A 25 23.54 6.46 -3.35
CA GLY A 25 23.88 5.73 -2.14
C GLY A 25 24.97 6.38 -1.32
N ASP A 26 24.63 7.37 -0.51
CA ASP A 26 25.45 7.76 0.66
C ASP A 26 25.31 6.66 1.74
N PHE A 27 25.71 5.42 1.38
CA PHE A 27 25.49 4.20 2.15
C PHE A 27 26.36 4.14 3.42
N HIS A 28 27.36 5.01 3.52
CA HIS A 28 28.14 5.21 4.75
C HIS A 28 27.26 5.51 5.98
N ARG A 29 26.01 5.95 5.78
CA ARG A 29 25.05 6.19 6.86
C ARG A 29 24.40 4.92 7.43
N TYR A 30 24.48 3.79 6.74
CA TYR A 30 24.01 2.51 7.26
C TYR A 30 25.24 1.66 7.61
N PRO A 31 25.63 1.58 8.89
CA PRO A 31 26.88 0.91 9.31
C PRO A 31 26.91 -0.60 9.02
N TYR A 32 25.80 -1.16 8.50
CA TYR A 32 25.64 -2.57 8.16
C TYR A 32 25.88 -2.86 6.66
N ILE A 33 26.23 -1.84 5.85
CA ILE A 33 26.43 -1.93 4.40
C ILE A 33 27.89 -1.56 4.10
N ASP A 34 28.77 -2.57 3.96
CA ASP A 34 30.22 -2.41 3.69
C ASP A 34 30.48 -2.03 2.22
N ASN A 35 31.59 -1.35 1.95
CA ASN A 35 31.98 -0.82 0.62
C ASN A 35 32.32 -1.91 -0.41
N ARG A 36 32.23 -3.21 -0.08
CA ARG A 36 32.41 -4.35 -0.99
C ARG A 36 31.19 -4.64 -1.87
N PHE A 37 30.36 -3.62 -2.08
CA PHE A 37 28.97 -3.76 -2.48
C PHE A 37 28.76 -4.10 -3.98
N SER A 38 29.73 -3.86 -4.88
CA SER A 38 29.48 -3.96 -6.33
C SER A 38 29.11 -5.36 -6.81
N ASP A 39 29.88 -6.39 -6.44
CA ASP A 39 29.67 -7.76 -6.94
C ASP A 39 28.51 -8.46 -6.22
N GLU A 40 28.33 -8.16 -4.93
CA GLU A 40 27.27 -8.73 -4.11
C GLU A 40 25.89 -8.11 -4.43
N ILE A 41 25.84 -6.85 -4.87
CA ILE A 41 24.62 -6.22 -5.40
C ILE A 41 24.14 -6.98 -6.64
N LEU A 42 25.03 -7.29 -7.59
CA LEU A 42 24.65 -8.01 -8.80
C LEU A 42 24.07 -9.39 -8.46
N GLY A 43 24.67 -10.07 -7.48
CA GLY A 43 24.13 -11.33 -6.93
C GLY A 43 22.75 -11.19 -6.29
N THR A 44 22.43 -10.05 -5.69
CA THR A 44 21.11 -9.75 -5.13
C THR A 44 20.10 -9.43 -6.23
N PHE A 45 20.50 -8.63 -7.22
CA PHE A 45 19.70 -8.32 -8.39
C PHE A 45 19.29 -9.58 -9.16
N ASN A 46 20.26 -10.48 -9.42
CA ASN A 46 20.00 -11.76 -10.08
C ASN A 46 19.04 -12.64 -9.27
N SER A 47 19.19 -12.67 -7.94
CA SER A 47 18.26 -13.38 -7.06
C SER A 47 16.83 -12.83 -7.16
N ASN A 48 16.69 -11.49 -7.20
CA ASN A 48 15.39 -10.85 -7.37
C ASN A 48 14.75 -11.21 -8.72
N LEU A 49 15.54 -11.28 -9.81
CA LEU A 49 15.05 -11.75 -11.11
C LEU A 49 14.52 -13.18 -11.04
N VAL A 50 15.22 -14.08 -10.32
CA VAL A 50 14.76 -15.46 -10.10
C VAL A 50 13.39 -15.49 -9.41
N TRP A 51 13.17 -14.67 -8.39
CA TRP A 51 11.86 -14.57 -7.75
C TRP A 51 10.77 -14.03 -8.67
N LEU A 52 11.08 -13.06 -9.53
CA LEU A 52 10.15 -12.57 -10.55
C LEU A 52 9.80 -13.66 -11.57
N CYS A 53 10.75 -14.52 -11.95
CA CYS A 53 10.49 -15.70 -12.78
C CYS A 53 9.55 -16.69 -12.09
N TYR A 54 9.74 -16.97 -10.79
CA TYR A 54 8.83 -17.84 -10.04
C TYR A 54 7.43 -17.24 -9.90
N ILE A 55 7.30 -15.93 -9.72
CA ILE A 55 6.01 -15.22 -9.75
C ILE A 55 5.35 -15.36 -11.13
N ALA A 56 6.10 -15.20 -12.21
CA ALA A 56 5.59 -15.42 -13.57
C ALA A 56 5.16 -16.88 -13.78
N LEU A 57 5.90 -17.85 -13.24
CA LEU A 57 5.52 -19.27 -13.26
C LEU A 57 4.17 -19.51 -12.56
N GLY A 58 3.94 -18.88 -11.40
CA GLY A 58 2.65 -18.95 -10.71
C GLY A 58 1.47 -18.46 -11.57
N HIS A 59 1.69 -17.39 -12.34
CA HIS A 59 0.73 -16.90 -13.31
C HIS A 59 0.48 -17.88 -14.48
N ILE A 60 1.53 -18.50 -14.98
CA ILE A 60 1.44 -19.52 -16.05
C ILE A 60 0.64 -20.72 -15.56
N ILE A 61 0.94 -21.24 -14.36
CA ILE A 61 0.22 -22.35 -13.73
C ILE A 61 -1.27 -22.02 -13.61
N PHE A 62 -1.62 -20.86 -13.05
CA PHE A 62 -3.01 -20.42 -12.95
C PHE A 62 -3.70 -20.36 -14.32
N SER A 63 -3.03 -19.78 -15.32
CA SER A 63 -3.59 -19.59 -16.66
C SER A 63 -3.83 -20.93 -17.36
N ALA A 64 -2.93 -21.90 -17.18
CA ALA A 64 -3.09 -23.25 -17.69
C ALA A 64 -4.30 -23.95 -17.04
N SER A 65 -4.42 -23.88 -15.71
CA SER A 65 -5.55 -24.45 -14.98
C SER A 65 -6.89 -23.80 -15.35
N TYR A 66 -6.91 -22.47 -15.54
CA TYR A 66 -8.13 -21.74 -15.90
C TYR A 66 -8.58 -22.02 -17.33
N ASN A 67 -7.66 -22.12 -18.29
CA ASN A 67 -8.00 -22.43 -19.68
C ASN A 67 -8.54 -23.84 -19.87
N ALA A 68 -8.15 -24.79 -19.00
CA ALA A 68 -8.69 -26.13 -18.97
C ALA A 68 -10.12 -26.19 -18.38
N ALA A 69 -10.54 -25.17 -17.64
CA ALA A 69 -11.87 -25.13 -17.04
C ALA A 69 -12.94 -24.62 -18.03
N PRO A 70 -14.20 -25.11 -17.95
CA PRO A 70 -15.29 -24.62 -18.78
C PRO A 70 -15.50 -23.12 -18.56
N LYS A 71 -15.37 -22.33 -19.63
CA LYS A 71 -15.50 -20.88 -19.57
C LYS A 71 -16.96 -20.49 -19.32
N ILE A 72 -17.23 -19.92 -18.16
CA ILE A 72 -18.51 -19.27 -17.88
C ILE A 72 -18.64 -18.06 -18.80
N LYS A 73 -19.56 -18.13 -19.78
CA LYS A 73 -19.90 -16.98 -20.62
C LYS A 73 -20.53 -15.91 -19.75
N PHE A 74 -19.80 -14.83 -19.49
CA PHE A 74 -20.38 -13.63 -18.88
C PHE A 74 -21.24 -12.94 -19.94
N THR A 75 -22.56 -13.13 -19.85
CA THR A 75 -23.49 -12.28 -20.57
C THR A 75 -23.29 -10.85 -20.09
N ARG A 76 -23.11 -9.91 -21.03
CA ARG A 76 -23.12 -8.46 -20.74
C ARG A 76 -24.51 -8.11 -20.22
N GLY A 77 -24.74 -8.31 -18.92
CA GLY A 77 -25.95 -7.82 -18.27
C GLY A 77 -25.95 -6.32 -18.36
N GLY A 78 -26.87 -5.76 -19.16
CA GLY A 78 -27.15 -4.33 -19.23
C GLY A 78 -27.69 -3.84 -17.90
N TYR A 79 -26.80 -3.64 -16.92
CA TYR A 79 -27.16 -2.94 -15.70
C TYR A 79 -27.42 -1.49 -16.07
N SER A 80 -28.69 -1.09 -16.00
CA SER A 80 -29.01 0.33 -16.04
C SER A 80 -28.32 0.97 -14.84
N GLN A 81 -27.49 1.97 -15.09
CA GLN A 81 -26.82 2.76 -14.06
C GLN A 81 -27.84 3.68 -13.38
N ARG A 82 -28.85 3.11 -12.72
CA ARG A 82 -29.63 3.83 -11.73
C ARG A 82 -28.73 3.99 -10.51
N THR A 83 -27.76 4.89 -10.64
CA THR A 83 -26.89 5.30 -9.55
C THR A 83 -27.81 5.87 -8.47
N ARG A 84 -28.02 5.08 -7.43
CA ARG A 84 -28.75 5.54 -6.24
C ARG A 84 -28.00 6.80 -5.80
N ARG A 85 -28.70 7.94 -5.78
CA ARG A 85 -28.10 9.24 -5.48
C ARG A 85 -27.39 9.11 -4.13
N ILE A 86 -26.06 9.21 -4.15
CA ILE A 86 -25.25 9.10 -2.95
C ILE A 86 -25.55 10.34 -2.11
N ASN A 87 -25.93 10.17 -0.85
CA ASN A 87 -26.22 11.29 0.04
C ASN A 87 -24.91 11.93 0.52
N THR A 88 -24.42 12.92 -0.24
CA THR A 88 -23.16 13.60 0.05
C THR A 88 -23.21 14.45 1.32
N ASP A 89 -24.39 14.88 1.78
CA ASP A 89 -24.56 15.53 3.10
C ASP A 89 -24.23 14.57 4.23
N LEU A 90 -24.84 13.37 4.22
CA LEU A 90 -24.58 12.35 5.23
C LEU A 90 -23.09 11.95 5.27
N ILE A 91 -22.46 11.78 4.10
CA ILE A 91 -21.02 11.48 4.02
C ILE A 91 -20.19 12.61 4.62
N SER A 92 -20.54 13.88 4.34
CA SER A 92 -19.84 15.03 4.90
C SER A 92 -19.91 15.06 6.42
N VAL A 93 -21.10 14.80 6.99
CA VAL A 93 -21.30 14.70 8.45
C VAL A 93 -20.44 13.57 9.04
N ILE A 94 -20.42 12.39 8.40
CA ILE A 94 -19.59 11.26 8.84
C ILE A 94 -18.10 11.63 8.85
N VAL A 95 -17.60 12.28 7.79
CA VAL A 95 -16.19 12.72 7.71
C VAL A 95 -15.86 13.72 8.81
N VAL A 96 -16.74 14.71 9.07
CA VAL A 96 -16.55 15.69 10.15
C VAL A 96 -16.54 15.00 11.51
N LEU A 97 -17.45 14.06 11.77
CA LEU A 97 -17.47 13.29 13.01
C LEU A 97 -16.19 12.48 13.21
N ILE A 98 -15.68 11.83 12.16
CA ILE A 98 -14.40 11.09 12.23
C ILE A 98 -13.24 12.04 12.53
N ALA A 99 -13.18 13.20 11.85
CA ALA A 99 -12.15 14.19 12.07
C ALA A 99 -12.18 14.74 13.52
N LEU A 100 -13.37 15.02 14.05
CA LEU A 100 -13.57 15.46 15.43
C LEU A 100 -13.17 14.37 16.43
N LEU A 101 -13.60 13.12 16.24
CA LEU A 101 -13.22 12.00 17.10
C LEU A 101 -11.70 11.79 17.11
N PHE A 102 -11.06 11.93 15.94
CA PHE A 102 -9.60 11.86 15.84
C PHE A 102 -8.94 13.01 16.61
N ALA A 103 -9.39 14.25 16.42
CA ALA A 103 -8.87 15.41 17.13
C ALA A 103 -9.05 15.29 18.66
N LEU A 104 -10.23 14.87 19.11
CA LEU A 104 -10.55 14.67 20.53
C LEU A 104 -9.79 13.50 21.17
N TYR A 105 -9.42 12.49 20.39
CA TYR A 105 -8.64 11.36 20.90
C TYR A 105 -7.17 11.73 21.13
N TYR A 106 -6.56 12.49 20.21
CA TYR A 106 -5.14 12.84 20.29
C TYR A 106 -4.87 14.16 21.02
N GLN A 107 -5.84 15.08 21.08
CA GLN A 107 -5.78 16.34 21.85
C GLN A 107 -4.45 17.09 21.67
N ASP A 108 -3.75 17.35 22.77
CA ASP A 108 -2.47 18.07 22.83
C ASP A 108 -1.39 17.42 21.97
N ALA A 109 -1.44 16.09 21.78
CA ALA A 109 -0.46 15.37 20.98
C ALA A 109 -0.52 15.73 19.48
N LEU A 110 -1.61 16.34 19.00
CA LEU A 110 -1.67 16.94 17.65
C LEU A 110 -1.07 18.34 17.60
N ILE A 111 -1.06 19.06 18.72
CA ILE A 111 -0.52 20.43 18.80
C ILE A 111 0.99 20.37 18.99
N SER A 112 1.46 19.67 20.03
CA SER A 112 2.86 19.54 20.37
C SER A 112 3.13 18.27 21.18
N ARG A 113 4.21 17.56 20.86
CA ARG A 113 4.73 16.44 21.64
C ARG A 113 6.22 16.21 21.41
N GLN A 114 6.88 15.64 22.42
CA GLN A 114 8.32 15.35 22.42
C GLN A 114 8.69 13.99 21.80
N SER A 115 7.73 13.11 21.55
CA SER A 115 7.98 11.79 20.97
C SER A 115 7.25 11.61 19.66
N TYR A 116 7.91 10.98 18.69
CA TYR A 116 7.28 10.56 17.45
C TYR A 116 6.14 9.57 17.69
N ILE A 117 6.35 8.63 18.61
CA ILE A 117 5.39 7.59 18.94
C ILE A 117 4.48 8.12 20.04
N ILE A 118 3.19 8.23 19.73
CA ILE A 118 2.16 8.53 20.73
C ILE A 118 1.94 7.26 21.54
N GLU A 119 2.53 7.21 22.72
CA GLU A 119 2.28 6.16 23.71
C GLU A 119 0.86 6.30 24.27
N GLY A 120 0.19 5.17 24.49
CA GLY A 120 -1.18 5.16 24.97
C GLY A 120 -1.74 3.75 25.10
N GLU A 121 -2.65 3.57 26.06
CA GLU A 121 -3.11 2.25 26.51
C GLU A 121 -3.93 1.50 25.45
N ASN A 122 -4.64 2.20 24.56
CA ASN A 122 -5.53 1.56 23.59
C ASN A 122 -5.03 1.61 22.14
N THR A 123 -4.10 0.70 21.82
CA THR A 123 -3.56 0.53 20.46
C THR A 123 -4.63 0.19 19.41
N GLN A 124 -5.75 -0.43 19.82
CA GLN A 124 -6.84 -0.84 18.93
C GLN A 124 -7.67 0.36 18.47
N ILE A 125 -8.10 1.21 19.41
CA ILE A 125 -8.82 2.46 19.10
C ILE A 125 -7.95 3.36 18.22
N ARG A 126 -6.67 3.51 18.57
CA ARG A 126 -5.69 4.26 17.77
C ARG A 126 -5.64 3.77 16.33
N THR A 127 -5.57 2.45 16.13
CA THR A 127 -5.54 1.83 14.81
C THR A 127 -6.85 2.05 14.04
N LEU A 128 -8.00 1.89 14.70
CA LEU A 128 -9.31 2.11 14.12
C LEU A 128 -9.50 3.56 13.66
N LEU A 129 -9.23 4.54 14.52
CA LEU A 129 -9.33 5.96 14.20
C LEU A 129 -8.41 6.35 13.04
N MET A 130 -7.20 5.81 13.02
CA MET A 130 -6.26 6.01 11.92
C MET A 130 -6.79 5.47 10.59
N LEU A 131 -7.41 4.28 10.60
CA LEU A 131 -8.05 3.72 9.40
C LEU A 131 -9.25 4.58 8.96
N LEU A 132 -10.09 5.02 9.90
CA LEU A 132 -11.25 5.86 9.61
C LEU A 132 -10.85 7.21 9.00
N VAL A 133 -9.80 7.86 9.50
CA VAL A 133 -9.29 9.12 8.91
C VAL A 133 -8.74 8.91 7.50
N VAL A 134 -8.06 7.79 7.24
CA VAL A 134 -7.59 7.45 5.89
C VAL A 134 -8.77 7.19 4.95
N ILE A 135 -9.78 6.44 5.39
CA ILE A 135 -11.01 6.22 4.62
C ILE A 135 -11.74 7.54 4.36
N SER A 136 -11.69 8.47 5.32
CA SER A 136 -12.29 9.80 5.16
C SER A 136 -11.68 10.57 3.99
N ALA A 137 -10.37 10.45 3.73
CA ALA A 137 -9.76 11.05 2.53
C ALA A 137 -10.36 10.53 1.21
N PHE A 138 -10.81 9.28 1.16
CA PHE A 138 -11.55 8.76 0.01
C PHE A 138 -12.98 9.33 -0.05
N LEU A 139 -13.67 9.38 1.10
CA LEU A 139 -15.04 9.90 1.19
C LEU A 139 -15.13 11.39 0.82
N THR A 140 -14.12 12.20 1.13
CA THR A 140 -14.07 13.61 0.69
C THR A 140 -14.02 13.74 -0.83
N GLY A 141 -13.39 12.78 -1.52
CA GLY A 141 -13.43 12.66 -2.98
C GLY A 141 -14.84 12.42 -3.53
N VAL A 142 -15.61 11.57 -2.84
CA VAL A 142 -17.02 11.31 -3.18
C VAL A 142 -17.86 12.59 -2.98
N VAL A 143 -17.65 13.33 -1.89
CA VAL A 143 -18.30 14.63 -1.63
C VAL A 143 -17.94 15.66 -2.70
N ALA A 144 -16.67 15.69 -3.13
CA ALA A 144 -16.16 16.64 -4.11
C ALA A 144 -16.78 16.50 -5.51
N ARG A 145 -17.53 15.43 -5.80
CA ARG A 145 -18.32 15.33 -7.03
C ARG A 145 -19.43 16.37 -7.06
N ASP A 146 -20.26 16.39 -6.01
CA ASP A 146 -21.43 17.28 -5.96
C ASP A 146 -21.06 18.65 -5.38
N ARG A 147 -20.06 18.69 -4.49
CA ARG A 147 -19.64 19.88 -3.74
C ARG A 147 -18.11 19.98 -3.72
N PRO A 148 -17.47 20.43 -4.83
CA PRO A 148 -16.02 20.38 -5.00
C PRO A 148 -15.27 21.17 -3.91
N THR A 149 -15.75 22.37 -3.57
CA THR A 149 -15.14 23.22 -2.54
C THR A 149 -15.19 22.56 -1.17
N LEU A 150 -16.35 22.03 -0.77
CA LEU A 150 -16.51 21.34 0.51
C LEU A 150 -15.62 20.10 0.59
N GLY A 151 -15.61 19.27 -0.45
CA GLY A 151 -14.75 18.08 -0.50
C GLY A 151 -13.26 18.43 -0.40
N LEU A 152 -12.83 19.52 -1.04
CA LEU A 152 -11.45 20.02 -0.93
C LEU A 152 -11.13 20.52 0.49
N VAL A 153 -12.01 21.30 1.10
CA VAL A 153 -11.84 21.78 2.49
C VAL A 153 -11.72 20.61 3.45
N LEU A 154 -12.60 19.62 3.34
CA LEU A 154 -12.54 18.41 4.16
C LEU A 154 -11.23 17.62 3.91
N LEU A 155 -10.76 17.52 2.67
CA LEU A 155 -9.48 16.90 2.36
C LEU A 155 -8.33 17.64 3.06
N ILE A 156 -8.30 18.96 3.01
CA ILE A 156 -7.26 19.78 3.67
C ILE A 156 -7.27 19.51 5.17
N ILE A 157 -8.44 19.49 5.81
CA ILE A 157 -8.58 19.15 7.24
C ILE A 157 -7.97 17.77 7.53
N ILE A 158 -8.29 16.75 6.72
CA ILE A 158 -7.74 15.40 6.89
C ILE A 158 -6.23 15.37 6.71
N ILE A 159 -5.68 16.08 5.72
CA ILE A 159 -4.23 16.18 5.50
C ILE A 159 -3.56 16.84 6.70
N VAL A 160 -4.11 17.95 7.21
CA VAL A 160 -3.58 18.66 8.39
C VAL A 160 -3.56 17.73 9.61
N LEU A 161 -4.62 16.96 9.87
CA LEU A 161 -4.65 15.98 10.97
C LEU A 161 -3.60 14.87 10.81
N LEU A 162 -3.40 14.37 9.58
CA LEU A 162 -2.40 13.34 9.31
C LEU A 162 -0.96 13.88 9.44
N LEU A 163 -0.72 15.13 9.04
CA LEU A 163 0.56 15.81 9.20
C LEU A 163 0.84 16.14 10.67
N ALA A 164 -0.16 16.61 11.42
CA ALA A 164 -0.10 16.82 12.87
C ALA A 164 0.31 15.54 13.61
N HIS A 165 -0.20 14.40 13.16
CA HIS A 165 0.17 13.10 13.69
C HIS A 165 1.60 12.65 13.27
N GLY A 166 2.25 13.30 12.29
CA GLY A 166 3.53 12.83 11.74
C GLY A 166 3.40 11.57 10.88
N SER A 167 2.24 11.40 10.23
CA SER A 167 1.89 10.19 9.49
C SER A 167 2.21 10.33 8.00
N ARG A 168 3.00 9.40 7.45
CA ARG A 168 3.24 9.28 5.99
C ARG A 168 1.96 9.05 5.18
N ARG A 169 0.86 8.66 5.84
CA ARG A 169 -0.45 8.49 5.21
C ARG A 169 -1.01 9.80 4.66
N ALA A 170 -0.52 10.96 5.10
CA ALA A 170 -0.86 12.25 4.49
C ALA A 170 -0.57 12.26 2.98
N ALA A 171 0.54 11.64 2.55
CA ALA A 171 0.89 11.51 1.14
C ALA A 171 -0.07 10.66 0.32
N VAL A 172 -0.80 9.75 0.97
CA VAL A 172 -1.77 8.84 0.33
C VAL A 172 -3.15 9.50 0.23
N ALA A 173 -3.44 10.49 1.08
CA ALA A 173 -4.75 11.14 1.14
C ALA A 173 -5.18 11.78 -0.20
N PRO A 174 -4.32 12.52 -0.96
CA PRO A 174 -4.69 12.99 -2.29
C PRO A 174 -5.07 11.85 -3.24
N ALA A 175 -4.32 10.74 -3.23
CA ALA A 175 -4.62 9.58 -4.10
C ALA A 175 -5.99 9.00 -3.81
N LEU A 176 -6.33 8.86 -2.52
CA LEU A 176 -7.64 8.39 -2.07
C LEU A 176 -8.75 9.38 -2.44
N PHE A 177 -8.52 10.68 -2.31
CA PHE A 177 -9.46 11.72 -2.73
C PHE A 177 -9.77 11.62 -4.22
N PHE A 178 -8.76 11.56 -5.07
CA PHE A 178 -8.98 11.43 -6.51
C PHE A 178 -9.64 10.10 -6.86
N LEU A 179 -9.36 9.02 -6.12
CA LEU A 179 -10.02 7.73 -6.29
C LEU A 179 -11.51 7.79 -5.96
N GLY A 180 -11.87 8.46 -4.86
CA GLY A 180 -13.28 8.70 -4.49
C GLY A 180 -14.00 9.58 -5.52
N LYS A 181 -13.32 10.61 -6.02
CA LYS A 181 -13.82 11.47 -7.10
C LYS A 181 -13.97 10.69 -8.41
N TYR A 182 -13.02 9.81 -8.74
CA TYR A 182 -13.01 8.99 -9.95
C TYR A 182 -14.18 8.01 -10.04
N LEU A 183 -14.56 7.39 -8.93
CA LEU A 183 -15.76 6.54 -8.88
C LEU A 183 -17.02 7.29 -9.28
N SER A 184 -16.97 8.59 -9.08
CA SER A 184 -18.09 9.49 -9.11
C SER A 184 -18.10 10.28 -10.44
N ASP A 185 -16.94 10.49 -11.09
CA ASP A 185 -16.76 11.24 -12.34
C ASP A 185 -15.49 10.83 -13.12
N THR A 186 -15.40 11.13 -14.43
CA THR A 186 -14.20 10.88 -15.25
C THR A 186 -13.09 11.91 -14.97
N PRO A 187 -11.84 11.51 -14.67
CA PRO A 187 -10.77 12.39 -14.27
C PRO A 187 -10.05 12.92 -15.51
N SER A 188 -9.56 14.16 -15.43
CA SER A 188 -8.69 14.72 -16.47
C SER A 188 -7.22 14.32 -16.24
N VAL A 189 -6.39 14.36 -17.28
CA VAL A 189 -4.93 14.15 -17.17
C VAL A 189 -4.29 15.13 -16.17
N LYS A 190 -4.76 16.38 -16.13
CA LYS A 190 -4.30 17.40 -15.18
C LYS A 190 -4.48 16.97 -13.72
N ASN A 191 -5.56 16.27 -13.41
CA ASN A 191 -5.81 15.75 -12.06
C ASN A 191 -4.77 14.71 -11.64
N TYR A 192 -4.31 13.85 -12.56
CA TYR A 192 -3.27 12.86 -12.27
C TYR A 192 -1.89 13.49 -12.04
N VAL A 193 -1.54 14.53 -12.79
CA VAL A 193 -0.28 15.26 -12.57
C VAL A 193 -0.31 15.99 -11.22
N SER A 194 -1.39 16.72 -10.94
CA SER A 194 -1.58 17.41 -9.65
C SER A 194 -1.55 16.42 -8.48
N LEU A 195 -2.17 15.26 -8.63
CA LEU A 195 -2.12 14.18 -7.65
C LEU A 195 -0.70 13.73 -7.35
N THR A 196 0.07 13.40 -8.39
CA THR A 196 1.44 12.87 -8.25
C THR A 196 2.35 13.89 -7.57
N VAL A 197 2.29 15.16 -8.00
CA VAL A 197 3.09 16.23 -7.42
C VAL A 197 2.72 16.45 -5.95
N THR A 198 1.43 16.60 -5.65
CA THR A 198 0.96 16.85 -4.27
C THR A 198 1.31 15.70 -3.34
N SER A 199 1.12 14.45 -3.79
CA SER A 199 1.46 13.25 -3.01
C SER A 199 2.96 13.15 -2.76
N GLY A 200 3.78 13.44 -3.77
CA GLY A 200 5.23 13.46 -3.65
C GLY A 200 5.72 14.51 -2.65
N CYS A 201 5.20 15.75 -2.75
CA CYS A 201 5.50 16.82 -1.81
C CYS A 201 5.07 16.47 -0.38
N LEU A 202 3.87 15.91 -0.19
CA LEU A 202 3.41 15.49 1.14
C LEU A 202 4.22 14.32 1.71
N LEU A 203 4.69 13.39 0.87
CA LEU A 203 5.56 12.29 1.31
C LEU A 203 6.88 12.85 1.82
N ALA A 204 7.56 13.62 0.97
CA ALA A 204 8.77 14.34 1.29
C ALA A 204 8.63 15.13 2.61
N PHE A 205 7.56 15.89 2.73
CA PHE A 205 7.26 16.68 3.91
C PHE A 205 7.01 15.80 5.15
N SER A 206 6.26 14.71 5.03
CA SER A 206 6.02 13.77 6.15
C SER A 206 7.30 13.06 6.62
N LEU A 207 8.25 12.82 5.71
CA LEU A 207 9.55 12.25 6.03
C LEU A 207 10.43 13.24 6.79
N LEU A 208 10.41 14.50 6.36
CA LEU A 208 11.09 15.58 7.07
C LEU A 208 10.58 15.69 8.51
N MET A 209 9.26 15.82 8.68
CA MET A 209 8.65 15.94 10.01
C MET A 209 9.06 14.78 10.93
N ARG A 210 9.12 13.55 10.41
CA ARG A 210 9.51 12.37 11.19
C ARG A 210 10.93 12.44 11.77
N ASN A 211 11.83 13.20 11.15
CA ASN A 211 13.20 13.33 11.62
C ASN A 211 13.38 14.46 12.66
N MET A 212 12.30 15.17 13.00
CA MET A 212 12.33 16.19 14.06
C MET A 212 12.18 15.54 15.44
N ASP A 213 12.90 16.10 16.41
CA ASP A 213 12.79 15.68 17.82
C ASP A 213 11.39 15.90 18.38
N GLN A 214 10.70 16.93 17.89
CA GLN A 214 9.36 17.31 18.31
C GLN A 214 8.36 17.18 17.17
N GLN A 215 7.12 16.79 17.50
CA GLN A 215 6.04 16.56 16.54
C GLN A 215 4.79 17.37 16.90
N GLY A 216 3.94 17.62 15.91
CA GLY A 216 2.68 18.34 16.09
C GLY A 216 2.57 19.56 15.18
N LEU A 217 1.38 20.17 15.15
CA LEU A 217 1.09 21.34 14.32
C LEU A 217 1.93 22.56 14.70
N ALA A 218 2.24 22.77 15.98
CA ALA A 218 3.06 23.90 16.40
C ALA A 218 4.47 23.81 15.78
N HIS A 219 5.09 22.62 15.86
CA HIS A 219 6.41 22.38 15.29
C HIS A 219 6.39 22.40 13.76
N PHE A 220 5.28 21.97 13.14
CA PHE A 220 5.06 22.11 11.71
C PHE A 220 5.18 23.56 11.25
N PHE A 221 4.59 24.53 11.96
CA PHE A 221 4.69 25.95 11.57
C PHE A 221 6.10 26.50 11.79
N ASN A 222 6.82 26.00 12.79
CA ASN A 222 8.21 26.42 13.04
C ASN A 222 9.18 26.01 11.92
N VAL A 223 8.87 24.94 11.18
CA VAL A 223 9.64 24.52 10.00
C VAL A 223 9.59 25.56 8.87
N PHE A 224 8.49 26.30 8.76
CA PHE A 224 8.33 27.35 7.75
C PHE A 224 8.84 28.72 8.20
N ASN A 225 9.43 28.81 9.40
CA ASN A 225 10.10 30.05 9.78
C ASN A 225 11.34 30.21 8.88
N PHE A 226 11.38 31.30 8.11
CA PHE A 226 12.31 31.50 6.99
C PHE A 226 13.77 31.36 7.41
N ASP A 227 14.08 31.65 8.68
CA ASP A 227 15.43 31.52 9.27
C ASP A 227 15.95 30.06 9.30
N ASN A 228 15.07 29.06 9.19
CA ASN A 228 15.41 27.64 9.24
C ASN A 228 15.28 26.92 7.88
N LEU A 229 14.98 27.63 6.79
CA LEU A 229 14.80 27.02 5.46
C LEU A 229 16.08 26.33 4.96
N ASP A 230 17.26 26.87 5.31
CA ASP A 230 18.55 26.28 4.95
C ASP A 230 18.83 24.97 5.70
N ALA A 231 18.21 24.77 6.86
CA ALA A 231 18.28 23.53 7.62
C ALA A 231 17.37 22.44 7.04
N LEU A 232 16.44 22.80 6.14
CA LEU A 232 15.64 21.81 5.44
C LEU A 232 16.50 21.18 4.34
N PRO A 233 16.65 19.84 4.34
CA PRO A 233 17.37 19.14 3.27
C PRO A 233 16.52 19.08 1.98
N ILE A 234 16.02 20.22 1.50
CA ILE A 234 15.21 20.35 0.28
C ILE A 234 16.03 19.87 -0.93
N SER A 235 17.32 20.22 -0.96
CA SER A 235 18.27 19.75 -1.99
C SER A 235 18.36 18.22 -2.06
N ASN A 236 18.19 17.53 -0.93
CA ASN A 236 18.24 16.07 -0.83
C ASN A 236 16.86 15.41 -0.69
N LEU A 237 15.78 16.17 -0.80
CA LEU A 237 14.41 15.70 -0.55
C LEU A 237 14.01 14.58 -1.51
N PHE A 238 14.39 14.74 -2.78
CA PHE A 238 14.19 13.74 -3.81
C PHE A 238 14.94 12.45 -3.47
N GLN A 239 16.21 12.56 -3.07
CA GLN A 239 17.01 11.43 -2.60
C GLN A 239 16.40 10.74 -1.37
N TYR A 240 15.86 11.48 -0.39
CA TYR A 240 15.16 10.88 0.75
C TYR A 240 13.92 10.10 0.35
N VAL A 241 13.12 10.63 -0.59
CA VAL A 241 11.94 9.93 -1.12
C VAL A 241 12.37 8.66 -1.84
N LEU A 242 13.38 8.75 -2.72
CA LEU A 242 13.91 7.59 -3.43
C LEU A 242 14.46 6.54 -2.47
N ASN A 243 15.26 6.95 -1.48
CA ASN A 243 15.81 6.05 -0.47
C ASN A 243 14.70 5.35 0.33
N ASN A 244 13.60 6.03 0.64
CA ASN A 244 12.46 5.40 1.30
C ASN A 244 11.67 4.46 0.39
N LEU A 245 11.57 4.77 -0.91
CA LEU A 245 10.89 3.92 -1.88
C LEU A 245 11.70 2.65 -2.20
N PHE A 246 13.01 2.79 -2.33
CA PHE A 246 13.93 1.76 -2.79
C PHE A 246 14.76 1.09 -1.69
N MET A 247 14.53 1.43 -0.41
CA MET A 247 15.14 0.78 0.76
C MET A 247 15.01 -0.75 0.74
N GLY A 248 14.01 -1.26 0.03
CA GLY A 248 13.77 -2.69 -0.10
C GLY A 248 14.96 -3.47 -0.66
N PHE A 249 15.76 -2.89 -1.56
CA PHE A 249 16.88 -3.61 -2.15
C PHE A 249 18.03 -3.86 -1.15
N PRO A 250 18.56 -2.85 -0.43
CA PRO A 250 19.59 -3.09 0.57
C PRO A 250 19.11 -4.01 1.68
N MET A 251 17.83 -3.93 2.07
CA MET A 251 17.23 -4.87 3.02
C MET A 251 17.21 -6.31 2.48
N ALA A 252 16.92 -6.48 1.18
CA ALA A 252 16.91 -7.79 0.55
C ALA A 252 18.31 -8.40 0.44
N HIS A 253 19.33 -7.56 0.21
CA HIS A 253 20.73 -7.96 0.25
C HIS A 253 21.15 -8.36 1.67
N TYR A 254 20.87 -7.51 2.67
CA TYR A 254 21.18 -7.79 4.07
C TYR A 254 20.57 -9.12 4.53
N ALA A 255 19.30 -9.36 4.22
CA ALA A 255 18.62 -10.60 4.58
C ALA A 255 19.26 -11.83 3.93
N LYS A 256 19.65 -11.74 2.65
CA LYS A 256 20.35 -12.81 1.94
C LYS A 256 21.64 -13.24 2.65
N SER A 257 22.41 -12.27 3.14
CA SER A 257 23.74 -12.54 3.69
C SER A 257 23.71 -12.86 5.19
N ASN A 258 22.70 -12.41 5.94
CA ASN A 258 22.73 -12.43 7.40
C ASN A 258 21.56 -13.19 8.05
N ILE A 259 20.51 -13.54 7.30
CA ILE A 259 19.29 -14.11 7.88
C ILE A 259 18.96 -15.44 7.19
N ALA A 260 19.01 -16.52 7.95
CA ALA A 260 18.50 -17.81 7.51
C ALA A 260 17.02 -17.94 7.91
N ILE A 261 16.14 -18.07 6.93
CA ILE A 261 14.69 -18.12 7.12
C ILE A 261 14.20 -19.54 6.84
N ASP A 262 13.75 -20.23 7.89
CA ASP A 262 13.17 -21.57 7.80
C ASP A 262 11.88 -21.56 6.96
N SER A 263 11.68 -22.64 6.19
CA SER A 263 10.44 -22.98 5.51
C SER A 263 9.17 -22.76 6.36
N HIS A 264 9.20 -23.06 7.67
CA HIS A 264 8.06 -22.85 8.57
C HIS A 264 7.63 -21.38 8.65
N ILE A 265 8.58 -20.44 8.60
CA ILE A 265 8.31 -19.00 8.63
C ILE A 265 7.67 -18.56 7.31
N ILE A 266 8.12 -19.15 6.19
CA ILE A 266 7.53 -18.92 4.87
C ILE A 266 6.06 -19.38 4.85
N PHE A 267 5.79 -20.61 5.26
CA PHE A 267 4.40 -21.12 5.28
C PHE A 267 3.52 -20.34 6.26
N ALA A 268 4.04 -19.95 7.43
CA ALA A 268 3.32 -19.09 8.36
C ALA A 268 3.02 -17.69 7.77
N SER A 269 3.93 -17.16 6.94
CA SER A 269 3.75 -15.90 6.24
C SER A 269 2.69 -15.97 5.15
N LEU A 270 2.62 -17.10 4.44
CA LEU A 270 1.59 -17.32 3.43
C LEU A 270 0.23 -17.64 4.05
N ASN A 271 0.13 -18.05 5.31
CA ASN A 271 -1.14 -18.47 5.90
C ASN A 271 -2.13 -17.28 6.08
N PRO A 272 -3.39 -17.39 5.58
CA PRO A 272 -4.39 -16.31 5.68
C PRO A 272 -4.93 -16.09 7.10
N LEU A 273 -4.70 -17.02 8.03
CA LEU A 273 -5.22 -16.94 9.39
C LEU A 273 -4.65 -15.75 10.18
N PRO A 274 -5.35 -15.30 11.24
CA PRO A 274 -4.90 -14.24 12.13
C PRO A 274 -3.49 -14.47 12.69
N GLY A 275 -2.80 -13.36 13.01
CA GLY A 275 -1.46 -13.38 13.62
C GLY A 275 -1.40 -14.29 14.84
N ALA A 276 -2.35 -14.13 15.76
CA ALA A 276 -2.42 -14.87 17.01
C ALA A 276 -2.51 -16.40 16.88
N LEU A 277 -2.91 -16.93 15.72
CA LEU A 277 -3.07 -18.38 15.53
C LEU A 277 -1.87 -19.06 14.87
N VAL A 278 -1.10 -18.33 14.06
CA VAL A 278 -0.05 -18.92 13.19
C VAL A 278 1.28 -18.19 13.25
N TRP A 279 1.32 -17.00 13.85
CA TRP A 279 2.56 -16.25 14.07
C TRP A 279 3.11 -16.56 15.46
N ARG A 280 4.37 -16.97 15.52
CA ARG A 280 5.08 -17.00 16.80
C ARG A 280 5.83 -15.69 17.01
N HIS A 281 6.04 -15.30 18.26
CA HIS A 281 6.68 -14.03 18.57
C HIS A 281 8.12 -13.97 18.02
N GLU A 282 8.85 -15.08 18.06
CA GLU A 282 10.25 -15.17 17.62
C GLU A 282 10.43 -14.88 16.12
N TYR A 283 9.40 -15.16 15.30
CA TYR A 283 9.43 -14.84 13.87
C TYR A 283 9.51 -13.33 13.62
N THR A 284 8.96 -12.54 14.53
CA THR A 284 8.96 -11.09 14.42
C THR A 284 10.36 -10.53 14.63
N ASP A 285 11.11 -11.10 15.57
CA ASP A 285 12.45 -10.63 15.91
C ASP A 285 13.47 -11.09 14.87
N LEU A 286 13.32 -12.30 14.31
CA LEU A 286 14.15 -12.78 13.20
C LEU A 286 13.93 -11.99 11.90
N LEU A 287 12.68 -11.58 11.62
CA LEU A 287 12.33 -10.83 10.40
C LEU A 287 12.48 -9.32 10.57
N ARG A 288 13.40 -8.86 11.41
CA ARG A 288 13.73 -7.45 11.59
C ARG A 288 15.23 -7.20 11.45
N VAL A 289 15.55 -6.07 10.84
CA VAL A 289 16.88 -5.45 10.82
C VAL A 289 16.90 -4.39 11.90
N GLY A 290 17.54 -4.70 13.02
CA GLY A 290 17.48 -3.88 14.24
C GLY A 290 16.07 -3.82 14.84
N THR A 291 15.76 -2.76 15.59
CA THR A 291 14.51 -2.67 16.35
C THR A 291 13.28 -2.36 15.50
N PHE A 292 13.47 -1.66 14.36
CA PHE A 292 12.36 -0.96 13.70
C PHE A 292 12.09 -1.38 12.26
N PHE A 293 13.04 -2.01 11.56
CA PHE A 293 12.91 -2.24 10.13
C PHE A 293 12.56 -3.70 9.84
N PRO A 294 11.37 -4.01 9.34
CA PRO A 294 11.06 -5.38 8.93
C PRO A 294 11.86 -5.76 7.69
N VAL A 295 12.28 -7.01 7.62
CA VAL A 295 12.75 -7.62 6.37
C VAL A 295 11.59 -7.59 5.38
N ASN A 296 11.83 -7.08 4.17
CA ASN A 296 10.80 -7.02 3.15
C ASN A 296 10.53 -8.39 2.51
N ALA A 297 9.50 -8.53 1.68
CA ALA A 297 9.13 -9.81 1.10
C ALA A 297 10.26 -10.38 0.21
N ILE A 298 10.92 -9.52 -0.57
CA ILE A 298 12.08 -9.93 -1.39
C ILE A 298 13.22 -10.46 -0.53
N GLY A 299 13.58 -9.76 0.56
CA GLY A 299 14.57 -10.22 1.52
C GLY A 299 14.16 -11.50 2.24
N THR A 300 12.86 -11.64 2.52
CA THR A 300 12.30 -12.88 3.08
C THR A 300 12.53 -14.05 2.13
N LEU A 301 12.35 -13.85 0.81
CA LEU A 301 12.61 -14.89 -0.19
C LEU A 301 14.11 -15.16 -0.36
N ASN A 302 14.96 -14.11 -0.34
CA ASN A 302 16.41 -14.25 -0.48
C ASN A 302 17.06 -14.95 0.72
N GLY A 303 16.55 -14.78 1.94
CA GLY A 303 17.03 -15.47 3.14
C GLY A 303 16.40 -16.86 3.34
N ALA A 304 15.40 -17.23 2.53
CA ALA A 304 14.72 -18.52 2.65
C ALA A 304 15.48 -19.66 1.99
N GLU A 305 15.20 -20.88 2.44
CA GLU A 305 15.51 -22.08 1.65
C GLU A 305 14.91 -21.96 0.25
N HIS A 306 15.72 -22.23 -0.78
CA HIS A 306 15.35 -21.97 -2.18
C HIS A 306 14.00 -22.57 -2.58
N MET A 307 13.70 -23.80 -2.14
CA MET A 307 12.44 -24.47 -2.46
C MET A 307 11.23 -23.81 -1.78
N ALA A 308 11.36 -23.39 -0.52
CA ALA A 308 10.32 -22.67 0.19
C ALA A 308 10.09 -21.27 -0.42
N GLY A 309 11.18 -20.56 -0.74
CA GLY A 309 11.13 -19.27 -1.44
C GLY A 309 10.49 -19.37 -2.82
N ALA A 310 10.87 -20.38 -3.61
CA ALA A 310 10.29 -20.65 -4.93
C ALA A 310 8.79 -20.94 -4.84
N PHE A 311 8.38 -21.81 -3.91
CA PHE A 311 6.97 -22.07 -3.63
C PHE A 311 6.21 -20.79 -3.28
N ALA A 312 6.75 -19.97 -2.38
CA ALA A 312 6.11 -18.72 -1.96
C ALA A 312 5.96 -17.70 -3.08
N ALA A 313 7.02 -17.51 -3.90
CA ALA A 313 6.99 -16.62 -5.06
C ALA A 313 5.98 -17.11 -6.11
N THR A 314 5.97 -18.41 -6.43
CA THR A 314 4.99 -19.01 -7.34
C THR A 314 3.57 -18.89 -6.78
N PHE A 315 3.36 -19.13 -5.50
CA PHE A 315 2.06 -18.97 -4.86
C PHE A 315 1.58 -17.50 -4.89
N PHE A 316 2.47 -16.53 -4.67
CA PHE A 316 2.15 -15.10 -4.80
C PHE A 316 1.68 -14.74 -6.22
N GLY A 317 2.39 -15.22 -7.25
CA GLY A 317 2.00 -15.03 -8.65
C GLY A 317 0.66 -15.70 -9.02
N PHE A 318 0.38 -16.86 -8.42
CA PHE A 318 -0.90 -17.54 -8.54
C PHE A 318 -2.04 -16.70 -7.93
N LEU A 319 -1.86 -16.16 -6.72
CA LEU A 319 -2.84 -15.28 -6.07
C LEU A 319 -3.10 -14.00 -6.88
N LEU A 320 -2.06 -13.34 -7.39
CA LEU A 320 -2.21 -12.17 -8.29
C LEU A 320 -3.08 -12.49 -9.51
N SER A 321 -2.99 -13.71 -10.02
CA SER A 321 -3.76 -14.14 -11.19
C SER A 321 -5.23 -14.37 -10.86
N ILE A 322 -5.55 -14.92 -9.68
CA ILE A 322 -6.93 -14.98 -9.17
C ILE A 322 -7.49 -13.57 -9.02
N VAL A 323 -6.75 -12.66 -8.39
CA VAL A 323 -7.15 -11.27 -8.17
C VAL A 323 -7.42 -10.56 -9.50
N ASN A 324 -6.56 -10.76 -10.49
CA ASN A 324 -6.77 -10.24 -11.85
C ASN A 324 -8.06 -10.78 -12.50
N LEU A 325 -8.34 -12.08 -12.37
CA LEU A 325 -9.57 -12.65 -12.88
C LEU A 325 -10.79 -11.98 -12.24
N GLN A 326 -10.79 -11.80 -10.91
CA GLN A 326 -11.88 -11.12 -10.20
C GLN A 326 -12.02 -9.65 -10.63
N TYR A 327 -10.92 -8.94 -10.85
CA TYR A 327 -10.94 -7.60 -11.40
C TYR A 327 -11.61 -7.55 -12.79
N LEU A 328 -11.22 -8.45 -13.70
CA LEU A 328 -11.82 -8.53 -15.04
C LEU A 328 -13.31 -8.88 -14.99
N GLN A 329 -13.72 -9.76 -14.06
CA GLN A 329 -15.13 -10.05 -13.81
C GLN A 329 -15.88 -8.81 -13.32
N ALA A 330 -15.28 -8.05 -12.40
CA ALA A 330 -15.86 -6.80 -11.90
C ALA A 330 -15.97 -5.75 -13.01
N VAL A 331 -14.98 -5.64 -13.91
CA VAL A 331 -15.02 -4.80 -15.13
C VAL A 331 -16.17 -5.20 -16.04
N ALA A 332 -16.27 -6.49 -16.39
CA ALA A 332 -17.31 -7.00 -17.27
C ALA A 332 -18.73 -6.72 -16.75
N ARG A 333 -18.87 -6.62 -15.42
CA ARG A 333 -20.14 -6.35 -14.72
C ARG A 333 -20.30 -4.89 -14.28
N GLN A 334 -19.38 -4.01 -14.67
CA GLN A 334 -19.35 -2.58 -14.31
C GLN A 334 -19.39 -2.31 -12.80
N GLN A 335 -18.80 -3.17 -11.98
CA GLN A 335 -18.78 -3.05 -10.52
C GLN A 335 -17.65 -2.13 -10.06
N ARG A 336 -17.77 -0.82 -10.33
CA ARG A 336 -16.68 0.16 -10.12
C ARG A 336 -16.04 0.12 -8.72
N VAL A 337 -16.85 0.03 -7.66
CA VAL A 337 -16.35 -0.04 -6.28
C VAL A 337 -15.50 -1.29 -6.05
N VAL A 338 -15.95 -2.44 -6.55
CA VAL A 338 -15.24 -3.72 -6.43
C VAL A 338 -13.95 -3.70 -7.25
N MET A 339 -14.02 -3.16 -8.48
CA MET A 339 -12.84 -2.99 -9.34
C MET A 339 -11.75 -2.19 -8.62
N ILE A 340 -12.14 -1.07 -8.00
CA ILE A 340 -11.21 -0.20 -7.30
C ILE A 340 -10.67 -0.83 -6.03
N ALA A 341 -11.52 -1.50 -5.24
CA ALA A 341 -11.06 -2.20 -4.04
C ALA A 341 -10.02 -3.27 -4.40
N ILE A 342 -10.29 -4.08 -5.43
CA ILE A 342 -9.37 -5.11 -5.92
C ILE A 342 -8.07 -4.49 -6.47
N LEU A 343 -8.17 -3.45 -7.30
CA LEU A 343 -7.01 -2.75 -7.85
C LEU A 343 -6.15 -2.13 -6.74
N GLY A 344 -6.75 -1.43 -5.80
CA GLY A 344 -6.07 -0.78 -4.68
C GLY A 344 -5.35 -1.78 -3.78
N LEU A 345 -6.00 -2.90 -3.45
CA LEU A 345 -5.36 -3.99 -2.68
C LEU A 345 -4.22 -4.66 -3.45
N SER A 346 -4.35 -4.80 -4.78
CA SER A 346 -3.27 -5.33 -5.63
C SER A 346 -2.06 -4.40 -5.64
N LEU A 347 -2.28 -3.09 -5.79
CA LEU A 347 -1.21 -2.08 -5.72
C LEU A 347 -0.57 -2.05 -4.34
N LEU A 348 -1.36 -2.17 -3.28
CA LEU A 348 -0.86 -2.25 -1.91
C LEU A 348 0.01 -3.49 -1.71
N ALA A 349 -0.39 -4.65 -2.25
CA ALA A 349 0.43 -5.86 -2.24
C ALA A 349 1.78 -5.62 -2.93
N SER A 350 1.80 -4.94 -4.08
CA SER A 350 3.04 -4.59 -4.79
C SER A 350 3.99 -3.73 -3.96
N ILE A 351 3.46 -2.69 -3.31
CA ILE A 351 4.24 -1.79 -2.44
C ILE A 351 4.76 -2.57 -1.23
N PHE A 352 3.89 -3.35 -0.60
CA PHE A 352 4.26 -4.15 0.56
C PHE A 352 5.27 -5.24 0.24
N PHE A 353 5.27 -5.77 -0.98
CA PHE A 353 6.28 -6.73 -1.40
C PHE A 353 7.70 -6.14 -1.36
N VAL A 354 7.83 -4.87 -1.74
CA VAL A 354 9.12 -4.15 -1.74
C VAL A 354 9.48 -3.62 -0.35
N GLN A 355 8.50 -3.23 0.47
CA GLN A 355 8.76 -2.47 1.71
C GLN A 355 8.51 -3.22 3.03
N TYR A 356 7.73 -4.29 3.02
CA TYR A 356 7.31 -5.01 4.24
C TYR A 356 7.43 -6.52 4.06
N GLY A 357 7.36 -7.27 5.16
CA GLY A 357 7.52 -8.72 5.13
C GLY A 357 6.49 -9.43 4.25
N LEU A 358 6.85 -10.65 3.82
CA LEU A 358 6.04 -11.47 2.90
C LEU A 358 4.58 -11.61 3.35
N ARG A 359 4.34 -11.79 4.65
CA ARG A 359 2.99 -11.87 5.20
C ARG A 359 2.16 -10.62 4.97
N HIS A 360 2.76 -9.45 5.12
CA HIS A 360 2.09 -8.18 4.87
C HIS A 360 1.78 -8.01 3.39
N ALA A 361 2.67 -8.44 2.49
CA ALA A 361 2.46 -8.38 1.05
C ALA A 361 1.34 -9.30 0.54
N VAL A 362 1.20 -10.50 1.10
CA VAL A 362 0.21 -11.51 0.65
C VAL A 362 -1.21 -11.18 1.13
N ARG A 363 -1.38 -10.65 2.36
CA ARG A 363 -2.70 -10.39 2.95
C ARG A 363 -3.64 -9.51 2.12
N PRO A 364 -3.21 -8.39 1.52
CA PRO A 364 -4.06 -7.61 0.62
C PRO A 364 -4.64 -8.44 -0.54
N LEU A 365 -3.90 -9.42 -1.06
CA LEU A 365 -4.41 -10.33 -2.10
C LEU A 365 -5.53 -11.22 -1.55
N TYR A 366 -5.40 -11.75 -0.33
CA TYR A 366 -6.49 -12.49 0.31
C TYR A 366 -7.74 -11.65 0.52
N TYR A 367 -7.58 -10.40 0.94
CA TYR A 367 -8.71 -9.48 1.08
C TYR A 367 -9.38 -9.19 -0.27
N ALA A 368 -8.58 -9.02 -1.34
CA ALA A 368 -9.12 -8.82 -2.69
C ALA A 368 -9.91 -10.06 -3.14
N ILE A 369 -9.35 -11.26 -2.95
CA ILE A 369 -9.99 -12.54 -3.26
C ILE A 369 -11.32 -12.67 -2.50
N PHE A 370 -11.30 -12.40 -1.20
CA PHE A 370 -12.48 -12.47 -0.34
C PHE A 370 -13.58 -11.52 -0.80
N ILE A 371 -13.25 -10.26 -1.13
CA ILE A 371 -14.20 -9.28 -1.65
C ILE A 371 -14.87 -9.79 -2.92
N GLY A 372 -14.09 -10.29 -3.89
CA GLY A 372 -14.66 -10.82 -5.13
C GLY A 372 -15.57 -12.04 -4.90
N LEU A 373 -15.18 -12.95 -4.00
CA LEU A 373 -16.01 -14.09 -3.62
C LEU A 373 -17.31 -13.67 -2.92
N ALA A 374 -17.23 -12.81 -1.90
CA ALA A 374 -18.39 -12.34 -1.15
C ALA A 374 -19.42 -11.67 -2.07
N VAL A 375 -18.97 -10.78 -2.95
CA VAL A 375 -19.84 -10.10 -3.92
C VAL A 375 -20.50 -11.08 -4.90
N ASN A 376 -19.79 -12.13 -5.30
CA ASN A 376 -20.35 -13.19 -6.15
C ASN A 376 -21.42 -14.01 -5.40
N SER A 377 -21.15 -14.40 -4.16
CA SER A 377 -22.05 -15.18 -3.32
C SER A 377 -23.32 -14.41 -2.95
N PHE A 378 -23.22 -13.13 -2.56
CA PHE A 378 -24.40 -12.31 -2.27
C PHE A 378 -25.31 -12.17 -3.49
N ARG A 379 -24.75 -12.13 -4.70
CA ARG A 379 -25.53 -12.05 -5.94
C ARG A 379 -26.25 -13.33 -6.29
N SER A 380 -25.66 -14.51 -6.03
CA SER A 380 -26.37 -15.77 -6.25
C SER A 380 -27.60 -15.94 -5.36
N LEU A 381 -27.67 -15.20 -4.25
CA LEU A 381 -28.80 -15.22 -3.32
C LEU A 381 -29.91 -14.22 -3.68
N LEU A 382 -29.63 -13.21 -4.50
CA LEU A 382 -30.65 -12.26 -4.94
C LEU A 382 -31.55 -12.92 -6.00
N PRO A 383 -32.89 -12.83 -5.89
CA PRO A 383 -33.80 -13.30 -6.91
C PRO A 383 -33.40 -12.71 -8.26
N ARG A 384 -33.18 -13.56 -9.26
CA ARG A 384 -33.07 -13.08 -10.64
C ARG A 384 -34.44 -12.54 -10.99
N ASP A 385 -34.58 -11.22 -11.09
CA ASP A 385 -35.79 -10.59 -11.64
C ASP A 385 -36.05 -11.23 -13.02
N GLN A 386 -37.00 -12.16 -13.07
CA GLN A 386 -37.43 -12.84 -14.29
C GLN A 386 -38.29 -11.91 -15.17
N THR A 387 -38.41 -10.62 -14.81
CA THR A 387 -39.40 -9.68 -15.34
C THR A 387 -38.98 -8.93 -16.60
N LYS A 388 -38.05 -9.48 -17.39
CA LYS A 388 -37.75 -8.96 -18.73
C LYS A 388 -37.55 -10.10 -19.73
N THR A 389 -38.65 -10.73 -20.10
CA THR A 389 -38.83 -11.31 -21.44
C THR A 389 -39.41 -10.26 -22.37
#